data_AF-A0A3Q0R3A5-F1
#
_entry.id   AF-A0A3Q0R3A5-F1
#
_cell.length_a   1.000
_cell.length_b   1.000
_cell.length_c   1.000
_cell.angle_alpha   90.00
_cell.angle_beta   90.00
_cell.angle_gamma   90.00
#
_symmetry.space_group_name_H-M   'P 1'
#
loop_
_entity.id
_entity.type
_entity.pdbx_description
1 polymer ?
#
loop_
_entity_poly.entity_id
_entity_poly.type
_entity_poly.pdbx_seq_one_letter_code
_entity_poly.pdbx_strand_id
1 'polypeptide(L)'
;MLFLTQNVFTSCSVGLGSLLETTQKLLEPFPCRTPPVFTPWFPTASGDCPLPLRPGRPHDGPSSQSLSKQFHHTVSIHGLHLRQRAKWVIRELNCGTAGNIEEVGGIRSVRSSRLPTCNANIQRERAEIWVFCDVLHSEQVGRFLKDELKLSGRISLTVHRLGNIFSM
;
A
#
# COMPACT_ATOMS: atom_id res chain seq x y z
N MET A 1 -0.77 45.90 -19.25
CA MET A 1 0.04 46.21 -18.06
C MET A 1 -0.90 46.06 -16.87
N LEU A 2 -0.85 44.95 -16.11
CA LEU A 2 -0.07 44.78 -14.86
C LEU A 2 -0.40 45.93 -13.88
N PHE A 3 -0.99 45.74 -12.69
CA PHE A 3 -0.59 44.81 -11.63
C PHE A 3 -1.76 44.40 -10.69
N LEU A 4 -1.57 43.24 -10.04
CA LEU A 4 -2.25 42.72 -8.86
C LEU A 4 -2.23 43.68 -7.66
N THR A 5 -3.24 43.58 -6.76
CA THR A 5 -3.06 43.19 -5.33
C THR A 5 -4.42 42.95 -4.65
N GLN A 6 -4.58 41.71 -4.18
CA GLN A 6 -5.27 41.23 -2.96
C GLN A 6 -6.20 42.17 -2.18
N ASN A 7 -7.44 41.70 -1.93
CA ASN A 7 -7.77 41.28 -0.56
C ASN A 7 -8.93 40.26 -0.52
N VAL A 8 -8.57 39.09 -0.01
CA VAL A 8 -9.42 38.02 0.50
C VAL A 8 -9.89 38.45 1.89
N PHE A 9 -11.16 38.24 2.27
CA PHE A 9 -11.53 37.73 3.60
C PHE A 9 -13.02 37.29 3.63
N THR A 10 -13.20 35.98 3.45
CA THR A 10 -14.10 35.09 4.20
C THR A 10 -15.57 35.46 4.42
N SER A 11 -16.45 34.92 3.56
CA SER A 11 -17.79 34.51 3.96
C SER A 11 -17.77 33.01 4.26
N CYS A 12 -17.54 32.64 5.52
CA CYS A 12 -17.70 31.28 6.04
C CYS A 12 -18.16 31.32 7.50
N SER A 13 -19.33 31.90 7.79
CA SER A 13 -19.89 31.91 9.15
C SER A 13 -21.09 30.97 9.34
N VAL A 14 -21.61 30.37 8.27
CA VAL A 14 -22.66 29.34 8.35
C VAL A 14 -21.99 27.96 8.48
N GLY A 15 -21.50 27.63 9.66
CA GLY A 15 -20.93 26.30 9.91
C GLY A 15 -19.98 26.22 11.10
N LEU A 16 -19.36 27.35 11.48
CA LEU A 16 -18.53 27.41 12.68
C LEU A 16 -19.35 27.19 13.95
N GLY A 17 -20.55 27.77 14.04
CA GLY A 17 -21.45 27.59 15.18
C GLY A 17 -21.91 26.14 15.36
N SER A 18 -22.32 25.47 14.26
CA SER A 18 -22.70 24.06 14.32
C SER A 18 -21.51 23.14 14.63
N LEU A 19 -20.30 23.49 14.13
CA LEU A 19 -19.06 22.79 14.47
C LEU A 19 -18.75 22.93 15.96
N LEU A 20 -18.84 24.14 16.52
CA LEU A 20 -18.58 24.43 17.93
C LEU A 20 -19.56 23.69 18.85
N GLU A 21 -20.84 23.67 18.50
CA GLU A 21 -21.86 22.94 19.26
C GLU A 21 -21.66 21.41 19.18
N THR A 22 -21.23 20.91 18.02
CA THR A 22 -20.92 19.48 17.82
C THR A 22 -19.67 19.06 18.57
N THR A 23 -18.59 19.86 18.50
CA THR A 23 -17.34 19.56 19.21
C THR A 23 -17.54 19.66 20.72
N GLN A 24 -18.34 20.62 21.20
CA GLN A 24 -18.70 20.71 22.62
C GLN A 24 -19.42 19.43 23.09
N LYS A 25 -20.41 18.94 22.32
CA LYS A 25 -21.11 17.68 22.63
C LYS A 25 -20.20 16.44 22.57
N LEU A 26 -19.16 16.45 21.75
CA LEU A 26 -18.18 15.37 21.65
C LEU A 26 -17.13 15.40 22.78
N LEU A 27 -16.89 16.59 23.36
CA LEU A 27 -16.02 16.76 24.52
C LEU A 27 -16.72 16.43 25.84
N GLU A 28 -18.05 16.29 25.83
CA GLU A 28 -18.80 15.82 26.99
C GLU A 28 -18.28 14.44 27.44
N PRO A 29 -18.05 14.23 28.74
CA PRO A 29 -17.60 12.95 29.25
C PRO A 29 -18.60 11.84 28.88
N PHE A 30 -18.17 10.94 28.00
CA PHE A 30 -18.97 9.76 27.70
C PHE A 30 -18.83 8.75 28.85
N PRO A 31 -19.84 7.91 29.10
CA PRO A 31 -19.72 6.84 30.07
C PRO A 31 -18.60 5.88 29.63
N CYS A 32 -17.45 5.98 30.29
CA CYS A 32 -16.35 5.04 30.12
C CYS A 32 -16.78 3.68 30.67
N ARG A 33 -17.04 2.72 29.77
CA ARG A 33 -17.18 1.32 30.19
C ARG A 33 -15.81 0.75 30.50
N THR A 34 -15.68 0.03 31.61
CA THR A 34 -14.50 -0.80 31.85
C THR A 34 -14.33 -1.76 30.68
N PRO A 35 -13.20 -1.76 29.95
CA PRO A 35 -12.97 -2.71 28.89
C PRO A 35 -13.11 -4.14 29.44
N PRO A 36 -13.82 -5.04 28.75
CA PRO A 36 -13.89 -6.42 29.20
C PRO A 36 -12.48 -7.01 29.23
N VAL A 37 -12.20 -7.80 30.27
CA VAL A 37 -10.97 -8.60 30.30
C VAL A 37 -11.04 -9.60 29.15
N PHE A 38 -9.95 -9.71 28.40
CA PHE A 38 -9.88 -10.69 27.32
C PHE A 38 -9.95 -12.11 27.90
N THR A 39 -11.00 -12.82 27.55
CA THR A 39 -11.15 -14.25 27.83
C THR A 39 -11.14 -14.98 26.49
N PRO A 40 -10.14 -15.84 26.20
CA PRO A 40 -10.15 -16.65 25.00
C PRO A 40 -11.45 -17.45 24.93
N TRP A 41 -12.14 -17.41 23.79
CA TRP A 41 -13.37 -18.21 23.59
C TRP A 41 -13.13 -19.71 23.71
N PHE A 42 -11.87 -20.15 23.54
CA PHE A 42 -11.44 -21.54 23.68
C PHE A 42 -10.22 -21.57 24.63
N PRO A 43 -10.39 -22.02 25.88
CA PRO A 43 -9.27 -22.23 26.79
C PRO A 43 -8.27 -23.23 26.21
N THR A 44 -6.98 -23.02 26.45
CA THR A 44 -5.94 -23.99 26.07
C THR A 44 -6.25 -25.33 26.74
N ALA A 45 -6.52 -26.33 25.91
CA ALA A 45 -7.01 -27.65 26.27
C ALA A 45 -6.42 -28.24 27.56
N SER A 46 -7.29 -28.58 28.52
CA SER A 46 -7.00 -29.58 29.53
C SER A 46 -7.00 -30.95 28.84
N GLY A 47 -5.85 -31.64 28.83
CA GLY A 47 -5.66 -33.11 28.66
C GLY A 47 -6.25 -33.84 27.43
N ASP A 48 -7.50 -33.57 27.08
CA ASP A 48 -8.39 -34.44 26.32
C ASP A 48 -8.91 -33.80 25.01
N CYS A 49 -8.49 -32.58 24.65
CA CYS A 49 -8.91 -31.98 23.38
C CYS A 49 -8.09 -32.52 22.19
N PRO A 50 -8.74 -32.85 21.06
CA PRO A 50 -8.04 -33.20 19.82
C PRO A 50 -7.09 -32.08 19.38
N LEU A 51 -5.88 -32.47 18.96
CA LEU A 51 -4.90 -31.52 18.43
C LEU A 51 -5.47 -30.84 17.16
N PRO A 52 -5.15 -29.56 16.91
CA PRO A 52 -5.54 -28.89 15.68
C PRO A 52 -5.06 -29.68 14.46
N LEU A 53 -5.97 -29.93 13.52
CA LEU A 53 -5.62 -30.56 12.26
C LEU A 53 -4.66 -29.65 11.50
N ARG A 54 -3.42 -30.11 11.32
CA ARG A 54 -2.43 -29.44 10.47
C ARG A 54 -2.46 -30.05 9.08
N PRO A 55 -2.52 -29.25 8.00
CA PRO A 55 -2.32 -29.77 6.66
C PRO A 55 -1.00 -30.55 6.57
N GLY A 56 -1.05 -31.74 5.96
CA GLY A 56 0.12 -32.64 5.88
C GLY A 56 1.23 -32.15 4.95
N ARG A 57 0.96 -31.12 4.13
CA ARG A 57 1.97 -30.49 3.28
C ARG A 57 2.09 -29.02 3.66
N PRO A 58 3.33 -28.49 3.80
CA PRO A 58 3.52 -27.05 3.80
C PRO A 58 2.98 -26.49 2.48
N HIS A 59 2.38 -25.31 2.55
CA HIS A 59 2.00 -24.59 1.34
C HIS A 59 3.27 -24.35 0.52
N ASP A 60 3.34 -24.88 -0.70
CA ASP A 60 4.33 -24.44 -1.67
C ASP A 60 4.04 -22.95 -1.92
N GLY A 61 4.80 -22.07 -1.27
CA GLY A 61 4.79 -20.65 -1.60
C GLY A 61 5.01 -20.48 -3.11
N PRO A 62 4.62 -19.34 -3.70
CA PRO A 62 4.94 -19.07 -5.10
C PRO A 62 6.41 -19.42 -5.34
N SER A 63 6.65 -20.26 -6.35
CA SER A 63 7.96 -20.84 -6.64
C SER A 63 9.03 -19.78 -6.48
N SER A 64 10.04 -20.07 -5.65
CA SER A 64 11.16 -19.19 -5.37
C SER A 64 11.93 -18.92 -6.65
N GLN A 65 11.41 -18.06 -7.53
CA GLN A 65 12.20 -17.47 -8.59
C GLN A 65 13.33 -16.73 -7.90
N SER A 66 14.55 -17.22 -8.11
CA SER A 66 15.72 -16.60 -7.52
C SER A 66 15.79 -15.15 -7.99
N LEU A 67 15.99 -14.25 -7.03
CA LEU A 67 16.23 -12.84 -7.30
C LEU A 67 17.45 -12.73 -8.23
N SER A 68 17.41 -11.80 -9.18
CA SER A 68 18.57 -11.54 -10.02
C SER A 68 19.76 -11.12 -9.16
N LYS A 69 20.97 -11.42 -9.62
CA LYS A 69 22.20 -11.06 -8.89
C LYS A 69 22.27 -9.56 -8.58
N GLN A 70 21.81 -8.73 -9.51
CA GLN A 70 21.76 -7.28 -9.33
C GLN A 70 20.78 -6.88 -8.24
N PHE A 71 19.55 -7.42 -8.27
CA PHE A 71 18.55 -7.10 -7.26
C PHE A 71 18.98 -7.59 -5.88
N HIS A 72 19.51 -8.82 -5.80
CA HIS A 72 20.06 -9.37 -4.56
C HIS A 72 21.19 -8.50 -4.02
N HIS A 73 22.11 -8.02 -4.87
CA HIS A 73 23.20 -7.13 -4.45
C HIS A 73 22.67 -5.81 -3.87
N THR A 74 21.68 -5.18 -4.52
CA THR A 74 21.00 -3.98 -4.00
C THR A 74 20.37 -4.24 -2.63
N VAL A 75 19.61 -5.34 -2.48
CA VAL A 75 18.98 -5.73 -1.23
C VAL A 75 20.02 -5.91 -0.11
N SER A 76 21.15 -6.56 -0.42
CA SER A 76 22.25 -6.76 0.52
C SER A 76 22.92 -5.43 0.93
N ILE A 77 23.23 -4.54 -0.02
CA ILE A 77 23.85 -3.24 0.27
C ILE A 77 22.99 -2.40 1.21
N HIS A 78 21.67 -2.41 0.97
CA HIS A 78 20.74 -1.64 1.78
C HIS A 78 20.29 -2.35 3.06
N GLY A 79 20.79 -3.56 3.34
CA GLY A 79 20.44 -4.33 4.54
C GLY A 79 18.94 -4.65 4.65
N LEU A 80 18.27 -4.84 3.52
CA LEU A 80 16.82 -4.98 3.45
C LEU A 80 16.38 -6.40 3.85
N HIS A 81 15.36 -6.48 4.69
CA HIS A 81 14.72 -7.76 4.98
C HIS A 81 13.77 -8.17 3.84
N LEU A 82 13.72 -9.45 3.48
CA LEU A 82 12.92 -9.94 2.35
C LEU A 82 11.40 -9.72 2.54
N ARG A 83 10.91 -9.70 3.79
CA ARG A 83 9.50 -9.39 4.12
C ARG A 83 9.25 -7.90 4.38
N GLN A 84 10.25 -7.05 4.19
CA GLN A 84 10.06 -5.61 4.33
C GLN A 84 9.18 -5.10 3.18
N ARG A 85 8.28 -4.17 3.50
CA ARG A 85 7.37 -3.62 2.50
C ARG A 85 8.07 -2.58 1.64
N ALA A 86 8.02 -2.77 0.34
CA ALA A 86 8.49 -1.86 -0.69
C ALA A 86 7.31 -1.43 -1.58
N LYS A 87 7.47 -0.35 -2.35
CA LYS A 87 6.47 0.09 -3.34
C LYS A 87 7.10 0.41 -4.68
N TRP A 88 6.50 -0.10 -5.73
CA TRP A 88 6.73 0.35 -7.09
C TRP A 88 5.99 1.66 -7.33
N VAL A 89 6.69 2.65 -7.89
CA VAL A 89 6.13 3.94 -8.31
C VAL A 89 6.07 3.94 -9.83
N ILE A 90 4.85 4.01 -10.35
CA ILE A 90 4.55 4.13 -11.79
C ILE A 90 4.02 5.53 -12.01
N ARG A 91 4.66 6.27 -12.92
CA ARG A 91 4.25 7.65 -13.27
C ARG A 91 3.40 7.63 -14.53
N GLU A 92 2.62 8.69 -14.74
CA GLU A 92 1.82 8.86 -15.96
C GLU A 92 2.64 8.69 -17.24
N LEU A 93 3.84 9.25 -17.28
CA LEU A 93 4.77 9.14 -18.42
C LEU A 93 5.18 7.69 -18.75
N ASN A 94 5.03 6.75 -17.81
CA ASN A 94 5.28 5.34 -18.07
C ASN A 94 4.08 4.68 -18.74
N CYS A 95 2.87 5.22 -18.56
CA CYS A 95 1.68 4.81 -19.26
C CYS A 95 1.79 5.36 -20.69
N GLY A 96 1.79 4.49 -21.70
CA GLY A 96 1.97 4.90 -23.11
C GLY A 96 0.91 5.91 -23.60
N THR A 97 0.98 6.26 -24.88
CA THR A 97 0.17 7.32 -25.56
C THR A 97 -1.36 7.16 -25.45
N ALA A 98 -1.88 6.09 -24.84
CA ALA A 98 -3.28 5.67 -24.90
C ALA A 98 -4.05 5.73 -23.56
N GLY A 99 -3.64 6.49 -22.54
CA GLY A 99 -4.52 6.61 -21.39
C GLY A 99 -4.04 7.51 -20.29
N ASN A 100 -4.89 8.48 -19.95
CA ASN A 100 -4.90 9.13 -18.64
C ASN A 100 -4.81 8.05 -17.54
N ILE A 101 -4.19 8.36 -16.40
CA ILE A 101 -4.03 7.43 -15.25
C ILE A 101 -5.34 6.72 -14.83
N GLU A 102 -6.48 7.33 -15.12
CA GLU A 102 -7.81 6.81 -14.83
C GLU A 102 -8.27 5.69 -15.76
N GLU A 103 -7.75 5.61 -16.99
CA GLU A 103 -8.12 4.62 -18.01
C GLU A 103 -7.18 3.40 -18.02
N VAL A 104 -6.17 3.39 -17.15
CA VAL A 104 -5.35 2.19 -16.89
C VAL A 104 -6.21 1.16 -16.17
N GLY A 105 -7.02 0.42 -16.95
CA GLY A 105 -7.83 -0.72 -16.51
C GLY A 105 -7.05 -1.79 -15.75
N GLY A 106 -5.72 -1.70 -15.77
CA GLY A 106 -4.81 -2.56 -15.03
C GLY A 106 -4.80 -2.41 -13.52
N ILE A 107 -5.24 -1.29 -12.92
CA ILE A 107 -5.36 -1.21 -11.44
C ILE A 107 -6.46 -2.15 -10.93
N ARG A 108 -7.50 -2.38 -11.73
CA ARG A 108 -8.54 -3.37 -11.44
C ARG A 108 -8.01 -4.80 -11.61
N SER A 109 -7.15 -5.05 -12.61
CA SER A 109 -6.43 -6.34 -12.77
C SER A 109 -5.45 -6.65 -11.63
N VAL A 110 -4.72 -5.65 -11.11
CA VAL A 110 -3.85 -5.83 -9.92
C VAL A 110 -4.66 -6.18 -8.67
N ARG A 111 -5.89 -5.66 -8.56
CA ARG A 111 -6.85 -6.05 -7.50
C ARG A 111 -7.52 -7.40 -7.76
N SER A 112 -7.53 -7.87 -9.02
CA SER A 112 -8.30 -9.03 -9.47
C SER A 112 -7.47 -10.28 -9.78
N SER A 113 -6.13 -10.24 -9.80
CA SER A 113 -5.38 -11.40 -10.28
C SER A 113 -3.94 -11.59 -9.76
N ARG A 114 -3.63 -12.86 -9.50
CA ARG A 114 -2.34 -13.59 -9.52
C ARG A 114 -1.17 -13.14 -8.64
N LEU A 115 -1.16 -11.92 -8.09
CA LEU A 115 -0.06 -11.48 -7.25
C LEU A 115 -0.37 -11.70 -5.76
N PRO A 116 0.43 -12.51 -5.03
CA PRO A 116 0.26 -12.65 -3.60
C PRO A 116 0.54 -11.29 -2.92
N THR A 117 -0.34 -10.92 -1.99
CA THR A 117 -0.17 -9.85 -0.99
C THR A 117 0.06 -8.40 -1.49
N CYS A 118 -0.07 -8.15 -2.79
CA CYS A 118 0.15 -6.81 -3.34
C CYS A 118 -1.03 -5.87 -3.07
N ASN A 119 -0.74 -4.59 -2.76
CA ASN A 119 -1.75 -3.54 -2.60
C ASN A 119 -1.44 -2.37 -3.53
N ALA A 120 -2.43 -1.90 -4.30
CA ALA A 120 -2.27 -0.79 -5.23
C ALA A 120 -3.06 0.45 -4.77
N ASN A 121 -2.40 1.61 -4.78
CA ASN A 121 -2.99 2.91 -4.47
C ASN A 121 -2.76 3.89 -5.63
N ILE A 122 -3.76 4.70 -5.96
CA ILE A 122 -3.71 5.72 -7.01
C ILE A 122 -3.58 7.08 -6.34
N GLN A 123 -2.50 7.79 -6.63
CA GLN A 123 -2.25 9.15 -6.16
C GLN A 123 -2.55 10.14 -7.29
N ARG A 124 -3.81 10.59 -7.36
CA ARG A 124 -4.28 11.47 -8.45
C ARG A 124 -3.53 12.81 -8.49
N GLU A 125 -3.30 13.43 -7.34
CA GLU A 125 -2.61 14.73 -7.23
C GLU A 125 -1.18 14.71 -7.79
N ARG A 126 -0.54 13.54 -7.80
CA ARG A 126 0.86 13.37 -8.25
C ARG A 126 0.96 12.64 -9.58
N ALA A 127 -0.15 12.23 -10.16
CA ALA A 127 -0.17 11.39 -11.34
C ALA A 127 0.73 10.13 -11.16
N GLU A 128 0.57 9.44 -10.02
CA GLU A 128 1.34 8.23 -9.69
C GLU A 128 0.45 7.06 -9.25
N ILE A 129 0.85 5.84 -9.60
CA ILE A 129 0.28 4.59 -9.09
C ILE A 129 1.35 3.91 -8.24
N TRP A 130 0.98 3.54 -7.01
CA TRP A 130 1.86 2.88 -6.05
C TRP A 130 1.43 1.45 -5.84
N VAL A 131 2.30 0.49 -6.13
CA VAL A 131 2.05 -0.94 -5.89
C VAL A 131 2.98 -1.44 -4.81
N PHE A 132 2.42 -1.71 -3.64
CA PHE A 132 3.12 -2.22 -2.47
C PHE A 132 3.24 -3.74 -2.50
N CYS A 133 4.44 -4.25 -2.24
CA CYS A 133 4.76 -5.68 -2.15
C CYS A 133 5.93 -5.91 -1.18
N ASP A 134 6.17 -7.16 -0.78
CA ASP A 134 7.37 -7.52 -0.01
C ASP A 134 8.60 -7.52 -0.92
N VAL A 135 9.78 -7.15 -0.38
CA VAL A 135 11.07 -7.16 -1.11
C VAL A 135 11.32 -8.50 -1.82
N LEU A 136 10.93 -9.62 -1.19
CA LEU A 136 11.03 -10.98 -1.73
C LEU A 136 10.42 -11.13 -3.12
N HIS A 137 9.26 -10.51 -3.35
CA HIS A 137 8.51 -10.66 -4.60
C HIS A 137 8.62 -9.42 -5.50
N SER A 138 9.31 -8.37 -5.03
CA SER A 138 9.30 -7.07 -5.68
C SER A 138 9.85 -7.10 -7.10
N GLU A 139 10.89 -7.89 -7.39
CA GLU A 139 11.42 -8.02 -8.75
C GLU A 139 10.41 -8.67 -9.71
N GLN A 140 9.79 -9.78 -9.29
CA GLN A 140 8.76 -10.46 -10.07
C GLN A 140 7.54 -9.59 -10.30
N VAL A 141 7.08 -8.87 -9.26
CA VAL A 141 5.98 -7.91 -9.33
C VAL A 141 6.32 -6.78 -10.31
N GLY A 142 7.55 -6.27 -10.30
CA GLY A 142 7.99 -5.23 -11.24
C GLY A 142 7.88 -5.66 -12.70
N ARG A 143 8.34 -6.88 -13.02
CA ARG A 143 8.22 -7.45 -14.37
C ARG A 143 6.75 -7.64 -14.77
N PHE A 144 5.95 -8.23 -13.87
CA PHE A 144 4.52 -8.40 -14.10
C PHE A 144 3.81 -7.07 -14.37
N LEU A 145 4.13 -6.02 -13.61
CA LEU A 145 3.55 -4.69 -13.82
C LEU A 145 3.93 -4.11 -15.18
N LYS A 146 5.18 -4.28 -15.62
CA LYS A 146 5.62 -3.83 -16.95
C LYS A 146 4.88 -4.55 -18.07
N ASP A 147 4.77 -5.87 -17.97
CA ASP A 147 4.17 -6.70 -19.01
C ASP A 147 2.65 -6.49 -19.09
N GLU A 148 1.96 -6.53 -17.95
CA GLU A 148 0.49 -6.44 -17.86
C GLU A 148 -0.02 -5.03 -18.22
N LEU A 149 0.67 -3.99 -17.74
CA LEU A 149 0.27 -2.60 -17.96
C LEU A 149 0.94 -1.99 -19.21
N LYS A 150 1.77 -2.76 -19.93
CA LYS A 150 2.55 -2.32 -21.08
C LYS A 150 3.30 -1.02 -20.81
N LEU A 151 3.93 -0.94 -19.64
CA LEU A 151 4.62 0.28 -19.20
C LEU A 151 5.87 0.52 -20.04
N SER A 152 6.09 1.77 -20.43
CA SER A 152 7.30 2.22 -21.09
C SER A 152 8.26 2.89 -20.11
N GLY A 153 9.54 2.91 -20.46
CA GLY A 153 10.58 3.54 -19.64
C GLY A 153 10.90 2.78 -18.34
N ARG A 154 11.41 3.51 -17.34
CA ARG A 154 11.83 2.95 -16.04
C ARG A 154 10.75 3.18 -14.99
N ILE A 155 10.45 2.14 -14.22
CA ILE A 155 9.69 2.22 -12.96
C ILE A 155 10.66 2.08 -11.79
N SER A 156 10.31 2.67 -10.64
CA SER A 156 11.21 2.72 -9.48
C SER A 156 10.62 1.99 -8.29
N LEU A 157 11.44 1.15 -7.65
CA LEU A 157 11.14 0.49 -6.39
C LEU A 157 11.67 1.36 -5.25
N THR A 158 10.78 1.72 -4.35
CA THR A 158 11.10 2.56 -3.21
C THR A 158 10.80 1.85 -1.90
N VAL A 159 11.67 2.05 -0.91
CA VAL A 159 11.48 1.56 0.46
C VAL A 159 11.36 2.75 1.40
N HIS A 160 10.46 2.64 2.37
CA HIS A 160 10.26 3.67 3.38
C HIS A 160 11.58 3.98 4.10
N ARG A 161 11.90 5.28 4.27
CA ARG A 161 13.17 5.84 4.80
C ARG A 161 14.42 5.70 3.91
N LEU A 162 14.45 4.81 2.92
CA LEU A 162 15.60 4.65 2.01
C LEU A 162 15.41 5.31 0.66
N GLY A 163 14.16 5.55 0.24
CA GLY A 163 13.88 6.12 -1.07
C GLY A 163 14.02 5.07 -2.18
N ASN A 164 14.45 5.51 -3.36
CA ASN A 164 14.60 4.63 -4.53
C ASN A 164 15.84 3.75 -4.38
N ILE A 165 15.63 2.44 -4.38
CA ILE A 165 16.71 1.45 -4.23
C ILE A 165 16.98 0.71 -5.54
N PHE A 166 16.00 0.59 -6.41
CA PHE A 166 16.09 -0.22 -7.62
C PHE A 166 15.13 0.31 -8.68
N SER A 167 15.45 0.11 -9.95
CA SER A 167 14.56 0.48 -11.05
C SER A 167 14.78 -0.45 -12.22
N MET A 168 13.72 -0.73 -12.97
CA MET A 168 13.78 -1.52 -14.19
C MET A 168 12.99 -0.86 -15.30
#